data_AF-A0A8T7DC20-F1
#
_entry.id   AF-A0A8T7DC20-F1
#
_cell.length_a   1.000
_cell.length_b   1.000
_cell.length_c   1.000
_cell.angle_alpha   90.00
_cell.angle_beta   90.00
_cell.angle_gamma   90.00
#
_symmetry.space_group_name_H-M   'P 1'
#
loop_
_entity.id
_entity.type
_entity.pdbx_description
1 polymer ?
#
loop_
_entity_poly.entity_id
_entity_poly.type
_entity_poly.pdbx_seq_one_letter_code
_entity_poly.pdbx_strand_id
1 'polypeptide(L)'
;MPYWRLSSFYFFYFAVLGALVPYWGLYLKSLGYSALEIGQLMAIPMATKIIAPNIWGWIGDHYGHRMRIVRIASLASMLIFTMIFWVQGF
;
A
#
# COMPACT_ATOMS: atom_id res chain seq x y z
N MET A 1 15.37 -21.13 14.20
CA MET A 1 14.99 -19.73 13.89
C MET A 1 13.50 -19.68 13.62
N PRO A 2 12.70 -18.74 14.15
CA PRO A 2 11.25 -18.76 13.96
C PRO A 2 10.84 -18.27 12.57
N TYR A 3 10.88 -19.16 11.57
CA TYR A 3 10.55 -18.92 10.16
C TYR A 3 9.08 -18.49 9.94
N TRP A 4 8.19 -18.84 10.86
CA TRP A 4 6.75 -18.56 10.76
C TRP A 4 6.42 -17.07 10.59
N ARG A 5 7.13 -16.17 11.28
CA ARG A 5 6.85 -14.72 11.21
C ARG A 5 7.14 -14.17 9.81
N LEU A 6 8.20 -14.65 9.18
CA LEU A 6 8.60 -14.21 7.85
C LEU A 6 7.70 -14.84 6.78
N SER A 7 7.42 -16.14 6.91
CA SER A 7 6.54 -16.88 6.00
C SER A 7 5.12 -16.30 5.98
N SER A 8 4.52 -16.02 7.13
CA SER A 8 3.18 -15.39 7.20
C SER A 8 3.20 -13.99 6.57
N PHE A 9 4.23 -13.19 6.82
CA PHE A 9 4.36 -11.87 6.21
C PHE A 9 4.37 -11.94 4.67
N TYR A 10 5.22 -12.81 4.10
CA TYR A 10 5.26 -12.99 2.65
C TYR A 10 3.96 -13.56 2.10
N PHE A 11 3.34 -14.50 2.81
CA PHE A 11 2.05 -15.08 2.41
C PHE A 11 0.98 -14.00 2.23
N PHE A 12 0.76 -13.16 3.25
CA PHE A 12 -0.23 -12.08 3.17
C PHE A 12 0.14 -11.04 2.11
N TYR A 13 1.41 -10.68 2.01
CA TYR A 13 1.89 -9.75 0.99
C TYR A 13 1.58 -10.23 -0.44
N PHE A 14 1.90 -11.49 -0.74
CA PHE A 14 1.61 -12.07 -2.05
C PHE A 14 0.13 -12.36 -2.28
N ALA A 15 -0.63 -12.73 -1.25
CA ALA A 15 -2.08 -12.91 -1.36
C ALA A 15 -2.79 -11.61 -1.76
N VAL A 16 -2.43 -10.50 -1.10
CA VAL A 16 -2.96 -9.17 -1.41
C VAL A 16 -2.56 -8.75 -2.82
N LEU A 17 -1.29 -8.91 -3.20
CA LEU A 17 -0.83 -8.61 -4.57
C LEU A 17 -1.55 -9.46 -5.63
N GLY A 18 -1.69 -10.76 -5.39
CA GLY A 18 -2.35 -11.69 -6.30
C GLY A 18 -3.85 -11.41 -6.47
N ALA A 19 -4.50 -10.86 -5.46
CA ALA A 19 -5.88 -10.39 -5.55
C ALA A 19 -5.98 -9.02 -6.23
N LEU A 20 -5.17 -8.03 -5.83
CA LEU A 20 -5.29 -6.66 -6.34
C LEU A 20 -4.88 -6.53 -7.80
N VAL A 21 -3.75 -7.12 -8.22
CA VAL A 21 -3.19 -6.91 -9.56
C VAL A 21 -4.18 -7.28 -10.69
N PRO A 22 -4.82 -8.46 -10.69
CA PRO A 22 -5.76 -8.83 -11.75
C PRO A 22 -7.18 -8.29 -11.53
N TYR A 23 -7.65 -8.13 -10.29
CA TYR A 23 -9.07 -7.83 -10.02
C TYR A 23 -9.38 -6.36 -9.78
N TRP A 24 -8.41 -5.51 -9.43
CA TRP A 24 -8.71 -4.12 -9.08
C TRP A 24 -9.34 -3.31 -10.22
N GLY A 25 -8.78 -3.40 -11.43
CA GLY A 25 -9.35 -2.74 -12.60
C GLY A 25 -10.73 -3.27 -12.98
N LEU A 26 -10.96 -4.57 -12.82
CA LEU A 26 -12.27 -5.21 -13.05
C LEU A 26 -13.30 -4.78 -12.01
N TYR A 27 -12.89 -4.65 -10.75
CA TYR A 27 -13.74 -4.16 -9.66
C TYR A 27 -14.19 -2.71 -9.92
N LEU A 28 -13.26 -1.82 -10.29
CA LEU A 28 -13.61 -0.45 -10.67
C LEU A 28 -14.54 -0.40 -11.89
N LYS A 29 -14.31 -1.27 -12.89
CA LYS A 29 -15.23 -1.41 -14.02
C LYS A 29 -16.63 -1.86 -13.59
N SER A 30 -16.74 -2.79 -12.63
CA SER A 30 -18.03 -3.25 -12.10
C SER A 30 -18.78 -2.18 -11.31
N LEU A 31 -18.07 -1.20 -10.75
CA LEU A 31 -18.65 -0.03 -10.07
C LEU A 31 -19.13 1.05 -11.06
N GLY A 32 -18.94 0.87 -12.36
CA GLY A 32 -19.38 1.81 -13.39
C GLY A 32 -18.39 2.93 -13.71
N TYR A 33 -17.16 2.88 -13.20
CA TYR A 33 -16.12 3.87 -13.54
C TYR A 33 -15.76 3.83 -15.03
N SER A 34 -15.51 5.00 -15.60
CA SER A 34 -15.04 5.16 -16.98
C SER A 34 -13.59 4.67 -17.13
N ALA A 35 -13.18 4.37 -18.37
CA ALA A 35 -11.82 3.93 -18.65
C ALA A 35 -10.75 4.96 -18.22
N LEU A 36 -11.09 6.25 -18.28
CA LEU A 36 -10.21 7.34 -17.84
C LEU A 36 -10.01 7.32 -16.32
N GLU A 37 -11.09 7.20 -15.55
CA GLU A 37 -11.04 7.14 -14.08
C GLU A 37 -10.31 5.89 -13.59
N ILE A 38 -10.55 4.74 -14.23
CA ILE A 38 -9.82 3.51 -13.93
C ILE A 38 -8.32 3.71 -14.20
N GLY A 39 -7.96 4.36 -15.31
CA GLY A 39 -6.57 4.69 -15.63
C GLY A 39 -5.91 5.58 -14.58
N GLN A 40 -6.62 6.62 -14.12
CA GLN A 40 -6.15 7.51 -13.06
C GLN A 40 -5.95 6.76 -11.73
N LEU A 41 -6.93 5.96 -11.32
CA LEU A 41 -6.86 5.16 -10.09
C LEU A 41 -5.76 4.10 -10.14
N MET A 42 -5.54 3.49 -11.30
CA MET A 42 -4.46 2.51 -11.50
C MET A 42 -3.07 3.15 -11.59
N ALA A 43 -2.98 4.44 -11.92
CA ALA A 43 -1.73 5.18 -11.92
C ALA A 43 -1.21 5.49 -10.50
N ILE A 44 -2.10 5.67 -9.51
CA ILE A 44 -1.72 6.03 -8.13
C ILE A 44 -0.78 4.99 -7.49
N PRO A 45 -1.07 3.66 -7.52
CA PRO A 45 -0.15 2.66 -7.00
C PRO A 45 1.19 2.62 -7.74
N MET A 46 1.19 2.87 -9.05
CA MET A 46 2.42 2.90 -9.86
C MET A 46 3.28 4.11 -9.53
N ALA A 47 2.68 5.30 -9.42
CA ALA A 47 3.35 6.51 -8.98
C ALA A 47 3.95 6.34 -7.57
N THR A 48 3.21 5.70 -6.67
CA THR A 48 3.69 5.36 -5.33
C THR A 48 4.93 4.47 -5.38
N LYS A 49 5.00 3.49 -6.30
CA LYS A 49 6.19 2.64 -6.47
C LYS A 49 7.43 3.41 -6.97
N ILE A 50 7.26 4.57 -7.61
CA ILE A 50 8.38 5.42 -8.07
C ILE A 50 8.81 6.35 -6.94
N ILE A 51 7.85 6.97 -6.26
CA ILE A 51 8.12 8.00 -5.26
C ILE A 51 8.54 7.38 -3.92
N ALA A 52 7.85 6.32 -3.47
CA ALA A 52 8.07 5.74 -2.16
C ALA A 52 9.50 5.22 -1.93
N PRO A 53 10.16 4.49 -2.85
CA PRO A 53 11.52 4.02 -2.62
C PRO A 53 12.54 5.16 -2.49
N ASN A 54 12.35 6.26 -3.24
CA ASN A 54 13.21 7.43 -3.15
C ASN A 54 13.06 8.15 -1.81
N ILE A 55 11.82 8.35 -1.36
CA ILE A 55 11.53 8.95 -0.05
C ILE A 55 12.05 8.06 1.08
N TRP A 56 11.74 6.76 1.06
CA TRP A 56 12.16 5.84 2.12
C TRP A 56 13.66 5.55 2.12
N GLY A 57 14.31 5.56 0.94
CA GLY A 57 15.76 5.47 0.83
C GLY A 57 16.45 6.68 1.44
N TRP A 58 16.01 7.89 1.09
CA TRP A 58 16.53 9.12 1.67
C TRP A 58 16.31 9.20 3.19
N ILE A 59 15.11 8.87 3.68
CA ILE A 59 14.81 8.82 5.12
C ILE A 59 15.63 7.72 5.81
N GLY A 60 15.79 6.55 5.18
CA GLY A 60 16.55 5.43 5.72
C GLY A 60 18.03 5.75 5.91
N ASP A 61 18.61 6.47 4.95
CA ASP A 61 20.01 6.86 4.94
C ASP A 61 20.28 8.03 5.88
N HIS A 62 19.36 8.99 6.01
CA HIS A 62 19.53 10.12 6.94
C HIS A 62 19.38 9.76 8.42
N TYR A 63 18.54 8.77 8.75
CA TYR A 63 18.19 8.51 10.16
C TYR A 63 18.88 7.29 10.78
N GLY A 64 19.48 6.38 10.00
CA GLY A 64 20.24 5.21 10.49
C GLY A 64 19.44 4.17 11.33
N HIS A 65 18.23 4.52 11.79
CA HIS A 65 17.38 3.76 12.71
C HIS A 65 16.15 3.19 11.98
N ARG A 66 16.42 2.35 10.97
CA ARG A 66 15.44 1.72 10.06
C ARG A 66 14.22 1.13 10.78
N MET A 67 14.43 0.56 11.96
CA MET A 67 13.37 -0.06 12.78
C MET A 67 12.38 0.94 13.41
N ARG A 68 12.83 2.16 13.73
CA ARG A 68 11.97 3.21 14.32
C ARG A 68 11.04 3.79 13.26
N ILE A 69 11.54 3.94 12.05
CA ILE A 69 10.80 4.40 10.88
C ILE A 69 9.67 3.41 10.53
N VAL A 70 9.97 2.11 10.48
CA VAL A 70 8.95 1.08 10.21
C VAL A 70 7.86 1.10 11.28
N ARG A 71 8.21 1.26 12.57
CA ARG A 71 7.22 1.37 13.65
C ARG A 71 6.31 2.59 13.50
N ILE A 72 6.87 3.75 13.17
CA ILE A 72 6.08 4.98 12.94
C ILE A 72 5.20 4.82 11.70
N ALA A 73 5.72 4.25 10.61
CA ALA A 73 4.96 3.97 9.40
C ALA A 73 3.80 3.00 9.66
N SER A 74 4.02 1.93 10.45
CA SER A 74 2.95 1.00 10.83
C SER A 74 1.88 1.68 11.69
N LEU A 75 2.26 2.55 12.64
CA LEU A 75 1.31 3.32 13.44
C LEU A 75 0.52 4.32 12.59
N ALA A 76 1.20 5.03 11.68
CA ALA A 76 0.58 5.96 10.76
C ALA A 76 -0.41 5.26 9.82
N SER A 77 -0.01 4.10 9.25
CA SER A 77 -0.91 3.28 8.43
C SER A 77 -2.13 2.83 9.22
N MET A 78 -1.98 2.42 10.49
CA MET A 78 -3.11 2.04 11.33
C MET A 78 -4.06 3.21 11.58
N LEU A 79 -3.54 4.41 11.86
CA LEU A 79 -4.33 5.62 12.07
C LEU A 79 -5.08 6.04 10.79
N ILE A 80 -4.40 6.05 9.65
CA ILE A 80 -5.00 6.35 8.34
C ILE A 80 -6.10 5.36 8.00
N PHE A 81 -5.87 4.06 8.25
CA PHE A 81 -6.88 3.04 8.02
C PHE A 81 -8.08 3.18 8.97
N THR A 82 -7.87 3.66 10.19
CA THR A 82 -8.97 3.92 11.14
C THR A 82 -9.78 5.16 10.72
N MET A 83 -9.12 6.18 10.15
CA MET A 83 -9.79 7.37 9.61
C MET A 83 -10.70 7.06 8.41
N ILE A 84 -10.48 5.95 7.69
CA ILE A 84 -11.32 5.59 6.55
C ILE A 84 -12.79 5.31 6.96
N PHE A 85 -13.03 4.92 8.21
CA PHE A 85 -14.39 4.70 8.73
C PHE A 85 -15.18 5.99 8.96
N TRP A 86 -14.52 7.15 8.92
CA TRP A 86 -15.15 8.47 9.08
C TRP A 86 -15.31 9.23 7.77
N VAL A 87 -14.78 8.70 6.67
CA VAL A 87 -14.95 9.30 5.34
C VAL A 87 -16.34 8.90 4.81
N GLN A 88 -17.27 9.85 4.79
CA GLN A 88 -18.65 9.68 4.27
C GLN A 88 -18.86 10.32 2.89
N GLY A 89 -17.79 10.53 2.11
CA GLY A 89 -17.90 11.15 0.79
C GLY A 89 -16.58 11.11 0.03
N PHE A 90 -16.67 11.31 -1.29
CA PHE A 90 -15.54 11.28 -2.22
C PHE A 90 -14.60 12.48 -2.04
#